data_AF-F1M0R6-F1
#
_entry.id   AF-F1M0R6-F1
#
_cell.length_a   1.000
_cell.length_b   1.000
_cell.length_c   1.000
_cell.angle_alpha   90.00
_cell.angle_beta   90.00
_cell.angle_gamma   90.00
#
_symmetry.space_group_name_H-M   'P 1'
#
loop_
_entity.id
_entity.type
_entity.pdbx_description
1 polymer ?
#
loop_
_entity_poly.entity_id
_entity_poly.type
_entity_poly.pdbx_seq_one_letter_code
_entity_poly.pdbx_strand_id
1 'polypeptide(L)'
;MEPLVQYTERFSELLAVSCGTLVSTWDAATVRRALQWARYLFHVYRRFASRGRVREALERRLHVRRGPLGLRSFAALESGDVRLALRLLRNRALAPAAARALPGLLFPGPAADNVDDVPQSRLVLLARRGSALHLLFRLGGDAPKGALLRTHAELLYARLQELGGADSTAARKLLDTLWEHGPREHVLSVMAEALLREADPEPAQAADSAGADETQKLLHWLLESTEVLAAFCRHLPAKRLASVAGCHHALSRAYLDLLTAWATRLHYDLQKGAWVPTQLEDMPWEELCLRLQSLCQAQPFLQEEVLVTLRSCKALDGDFEVPGMSIWTDLLLALRHTHFKKRRLLQIFQEGHFLSV
;
A
#
# COMPACT_ATOMS: atom_id res chain seq x y z
N MET A 1 33.14 4.35 -30.22
CA MET A 1 33.04 5.35 -29.14
C MET A 1 32.17 6.53 -29.54
N GLU A 2 32.41 7.11 -30.72
CA GLU A 2 31.63 8.24 -31.27
C GLU A 2 30.09 8.10 -31.19
N PRO A 3 29.45 6.97 -31.58
CA PRO A 3 28.00 6.86 -31.51
C PRO A 3 27.46 6.91 -30.07
N LEU A 4 28.19 6.37 -29.09
CA LEU A 4 27.77 6.40 -27.68
C LEU A 4 27.77 7.83 -27.13
N VAL A 5 28.80 8.61 -27.47
CA VAL A 5 28.89 10.03 -27.11
C VAL A 5 27.68 10.77 -27.69
N GLN A 6 27.42 10.62 -28.98
CA GLN A 6 26.28 11.26 -29.64
C GLN A 6 24.93 10.87 -29.02
N TYR A 7 24.74 9.59 -28.67
CA TYR A 7 23.52 9.15 -27.99
C TYR A 7 23.35 9.77 -26.60
N THR A 8 24.43 9.90 -25.81
CA THR A 8 24.36 10.55 -24.50
C THR A 8 24.07 12.05 -24.60
N GLU A 9 24.64 12.74 -25.59
CA GLU A 9 24.39 14.16 -25.83
C GLU A 9 22.93 14.42 -26.23
N ARG A 10 22.42 13.68 -27.22
CA ARG A 10 21.01 13.83 -27.65
C ARG A 10 20.03 13.45 -26.53
N PHE A 11 20.38 12.52 -25.64
CA PHE A 11 19.53 12.22 -24.49
C PHE A 11 19.55 13.32 -23.42
N SER A 12 20.69 13.99 -23.24
CA SER A 12 20.76 15.20 -22.41
C SER A 12 19.82 16.29 -22.94
N GLU A 13 19.75 16.47 -24.25
CA GLU A 13 18.80 17.36 -24.92
C GLU A 13 17.36 16.89 -24.72
N LEU A 14 17.07 15.60 -24.91
CA LEU A 14 15.73 15.03 -24.67
C LEU A 14 15.27 15.26 -23.23
N LEU A 15 16.17 15.08 -22.26
CA LEU A 15 15.91 15.38 -20.85
C LEU A 15 15.54 16.85 -20.66
N ALA A 16 16.27 17.78 -21.28
CA ALA A 16 15.92 19.21 -21.23
C ALA A 16 14.55 19.49 -21.88
N VAL A 17 14.29 18.91 -23.05
CA VAL A 17 13.00 19.04 -23.77
C VAL A 17 11.83 18.52 -22.93
N SER A 18 12.02 17.44 -22.16
CA SER A 18 10.97 16.88 -21.31
C SER A 18 10.45 17.81 -20.21
N CYS A 19 11.20 18.87 -19.86
CA CYS A 19 10.77 19.93 -18.94
C CYS A 19 10.04 21.09 -19.63
N GLY A 20 10.13 21.20 -20.95
CA GLY A 20 9.63 22.34 -21.72
C GLY A 20 8.21 22.13 -22.25
N THR A 21 7.73 23.11 -23.01
CA THR A 21 6.41 23.08 -23.68
C THR A 21 6.40 22.21 -24.93
N LEU A 22 7.56 21.91 -25.52
CA LEU A 22 7.72 21.10 -26.73
C LEU A 22 7.15 19.67 -26.60
N VAL A 23 6.97 19.15 -25.39
CA VAL A 23 6.30 17.85 -25.20
C VAL A 23 4.82 17.86 -25.55
N SER A 24 4.23 19.03 -25.82
CA SER A 24 2.85 19.14 -26.30
C SER A 24 2.62 18.52 -27.68
N THR A 25 3.69 18.38 -28.48
CA THR A 25 3.64 17.72 -29.79
C THR A 25 3.92 16.22 -29.71
N TRP A 26 4.25 15.69 -28.54
CA TRP A 26 4.61 14.28 -28.38
C TRP A 26 3.35 13.42 -28.31
N ASP A 27 3.25 12.47 -29.22
CA ASP A 27 2.26 11.39 -29.17
C ASP A 27 2.73 10.23 -28.25
N ALA A 28 1.83 9.27 -28.02
CA ALA A 28 2.13 8.11 -27.19
C ALA A 28 3.30 7.27 -27.75
N ALA A 29 3.45 7.19 -29.08
CA ALA A 29 4.55 6.49 -29.73
C ALA A 29 5.90 7.20 -29.50
N THR A 30 5.94 8.52 -29.56
CA THR A 30 7.14 9.32 -29.26
C THR A 30 7.55 9.21 -27.81
N VAL A 31 6.60 9.26 -26.87
CA VAL A 31 6.86 8.98 -25.45
C VAL A 31 7.42 7.58 -25.25
N ARG A 32 6.81 6.56 -25.87
CA ARG A 32 7.30 5.17 -25.79
C ARG A 32 8.74 5.05 -26.27
N ARG A 33 9.06 5.64 -27.43
CA ARG A 33 10.44 5.66 -27.98
C ARG A 33 11.42 6.38 -27.06
N ALA A 34 11.02 7.52 -26.49
CA ALA A 34 11.83 8.26 -25.53
C ALA A 34 12.17 7.42 -24.28
N LEU A 35 11.18 6.71 -23.73
CA LEU A 35 11.37 5.80 -22.59
C LEU A 35 12.24 4.59 -22.93
N GLN A 36 12.04 3.97 -24.11
CA GLN A 36 12.89 2.87 -24.60
C GLN A 36 14.34 3.32 -24.74
N TRP A 37 14.56 4.52 -25.27
CA TRP A 37 15.91 5.06 -25.42
C TRP A 37 16.57 5.39 -24.09
N ALA A 38 15.80 5.87 -23.10
CA ALA A 38 16.30 6.06 -21.74
C ALA A 38 16.72 4.74 -21.08
N ARG A 39 15.92 3.67 -21.24
CA ARG A 39 16.27 2.31 -20.77
C ARG A 39 17.54 1.78 -21.44
N TYR A 40 17.70 2.01 -22.75
CA TYR A 40 18.94 1.68 -23.46
C TYR A 40 20.15 2.37 -22.85
N LEU A 41 20.05 3.67 -22.51
CA LEU A 41 21.16 4.41 -21.90
C LEU A 41 21.45 3.97 -20.46
N PHE A 42 20.45 3.52 -19.72
CA PHE A 42 20.66 2.83 -18.45
C PHE A 42 21.47 1.52 -18.63
N HIS A 43 21.20 0.74 -19.68
CA HIS A 43 22.03 -0.43 -20.01
C HIS A 43 23.47 -0.05 -20.37
N VAL A 44 23.67 1.06 -21.09
CA VAL A 44 25.00 1.62 -21.37
C VAL A 44 25.70 1.96 -20.05
N TYR A 45 25.03 2.65 -19.13
CA TYR A 45 25.59 2.93 -17.79
C TYR A 45 26.05 1.65 -17.10
N ARG A 46 25.17 0.65 -16.95
CA ARG A 46 25.50 -0.62 -16.28
C ARG A 46 26.69 -1.34 -16.91
N ARG A 47 26.78 -1.32 -18.24
CA ARG A 47 27.86 -2.00 -18.99
C ARG A 47 29.21 -1.30 -18.83
N PHE A 48 29.23 0.03 -18.70
CA PHE A 48 30.46 0.83 -18.73
C PHE A 48 30.79 1.52 -17.39
N ALA A 49 29.97 1.37 -16.34
CA ALA A 49 30.19 1.97 -15.02
C ALA A 49 31.54 1.62 -14.39
N SER A 50 31.99 0.37 -14.54
CA SER A 50 33.29 -0.10 -14.04
C SER A 50 34.47 0.20 -14.98
N ARG A 51 34.22 0.78 -16.18
CA ARG A 51 35.23 1.00 -17.22
C ARG A 51 35.68 2.46 -17.26
N GLY A 52 36.69 2.80 -16.45
CA GLY A 52 37.19 4.17 -16.26
C GLY A 52 37.42 4.97 -17.54
N ARG A 53 38.16 4.41 -18.52
CA ARG A 53 38.48 5.11 -19.79
C ARG A 53 37.25 5.54 -20.59
N VAL A 54 36.21 4.70 -20.65
CA VAL A 54 34.97 4.98 -21.39
C VAL A 54 34.15 6.04 -20.65
N ARG A 55 34.03 5.90 -19.33
CA ARG A 55 33.37 6.88 -18.46
C ARG A 55 34.00 8.27 -18.61
N GLU A 56 35.31 8.37 -18.48
CA GLU A 56 36.04 9.65 -18.59
C GLU A 56 35.88 10.32 -19.95
N ALA A 57 35.85 9.54 -21.04
CA ALA A 57 35.61 10.07 -22.37
C ALA A 57 34.19 10.66 -22.53
N LEU A 58 33.18 9.97 -21.99
CA LEU A 58 31.79 10.43 -22.00
C LEU A 58 31.59 11.65 -21.09
N GLU A 59 32.19 11.65 -19.90
CA GLU A 59 32.10 12.77 -18.95
C GLU A 59 32.72 14.05 -19.49
N ARG A 60 33.90 13.95 -20.13
CA ARG A 60 34.54 15.11 -20.79
C ARG A 60 33.61 15.76 -21.81
N ARG A 61 32.91 14.96 -22.62
CA ARG A 61 31.95 15.46 -23.63
C ARG A 61 30.68 16.04 -23.02
N LEU A 62 30.11 15.39 -22.00
CA LEU A 62 28.95 15.90 -21.28
C LEU A 62 29.23 17.23 -20.57
N HIS A 63 30.47 17.44 -20.09
CA HIS A 63 30.85 18.68 -19.41
C HIS A 63 30.80 19.90 -20.34
N VAL A 64 31.21 19.75 -21.61
CA VAL A 64 31.18 20.83 -22.61
C VAL A 64 29.75 21.28 -22.91
N ARG A 65 28.76 20.39 -22.82
CA ARG A 65 27.35 20.61 -23.18
C ARG A 65 26.40 20.68 -21.98
N ARG A 66 26.92 21.00 -20.79
CA ARG A 66 26.20 20.92 -19.51
C ARG A 66 25.07 21.96 -19.42
N GLY A 67 23.86 21.59 -19.84
CA GLY A 67 22.64 22.35 -19.53
C GLY A 67 22.14 22.09 -18.11
N PRO A 68 21.48 23.06 -17.44
CA PRO A 68 20.98 22.91 -16.07
C PRO A 68 19.94 21.78 -15.93
N LEU A 69 19.23 21.49 -17.02
CA LEU A 69 18.16 20.50 -17.11
C LEU A 69 18.61 19.17 -17.76
N GLY A 70 19.81 19.09 -18.32
CA GLY A 70 20.31 17.87 -19.00
C GLY A 70 20.96 16.85 -18.06
N LEU A 71 21.76 15.95 -18.64
CA LEU A 71 22.68 15.10 -17.90
C LEU A 71 23.83 15.94 -17.33
N ARG A 72 24.19 15.71 -16.06
CA ARG A 72 25.28 16.43 -15.38
C ARG A 72 26.57 15.61 -15.23
N SER A 73 26.49 14.30 -15.41
CA SER A 73 27.59 13.34 -15.27
C SER A 73 27.22 12.03 -15.94
N PHE A 74 28.19 11.14 -16.15
CA PHE A 74 27.91 9.78 -16.61
C PHE A 74 27.09 8.99 -15.58
N ALA A 75 27.35 9.20 -14.28
CA ALA A 75 26.55 8.62 -13.20
C ALA A 75 25.07 9.03 -13.26
N ALA A 76 24.73 10.19 -13.83
CA ALA A 76 23.34 10.61 -13.99
C ALA A 76 22.53 9.71 -14.94
N LEU A 77 23.19 8.87 -15.77
CA LEU A 77 22.53 7.88 -16.61
C LEU A 77 21.89 6.75 -15.79
N GLU A 78 22.37 6.47 -14.58
CA GLU A 78 21.81 5.46 -13.68
C GLU A 78 20.33 5.68 -13.38
N SER A 79 19.93 6.94 -13.23
CA SER A 79 18.56 7.36 -12.94
C SER A 79 17.93 8.15 -14.09
N GLY A 80 18.53 8.11 -15.28
CA GLY A 80 18.12 8.92 -16.42
C GLY A 80 16.72 8.58 -16.91
N ASP A 81 16.37 7.29 -16.94
CA ASP A 81 15.05 6.78 -17.29
C ASP A 81 13.98 7.19 -16.27
N VAL A 82 14.26 7.05 -14.97
CA VAL A 82 13.36 7.46 -13.89
C VAL A 82 13.15 8.97 -13.91
N ARG A 83 14.22 9.75 -14.15
CA ARG A 83 14.15 11.22 -14.23
C ARG A 83 13.33 11.69 -15.43
N LEU A 84 13.53 11.08 -16.60
CA LEU A 84 12.70 11.37 -17.78
C LEU A 84 11.23 11.09 -17.48
N ALA A 85 10.93 9.90 -16.96
CA ALA A 85 9.57 9.49 -16.65
C ALA A 85 8.89 10.44 -15.64
N LEU A 86 9.58 10.85 -14.57
CA LEU A 86 9.09 11.82 -13.59
C LEU A 86 8.82 13.19 -14.22
N ARG A 87 9.68 13.66 -15.13
CA ARG A 87 9.47 14.94 -15.83
C ARG A 87 8.22 14.89 -16.70
N LEU A 88 8.05 13.82 -17.48
CA LEU A 88 6.85 13.63 -18.29
C LEU A 88 5.57 13.51 -17.43
N LEU A 89 5.63 12.79 -16.32
CA LEU A 89 4.50 12.66 -15.40
C LEU A 89 4.12 13.99 -14.75
N ARG A 90 5.07 14.89 -14.49
CA ARG A 90 4.81 16.21 -13.90
C ARG A 90 4.49 17.29 -14.94
N ASN A 91 4.89 17.11 -16.19
CA ASN A 91 4.72 18.12 -17.22
C ASN A 91 3.26 18.19 -17.67
N ARG A 92 2.62 19.35 -17.43
CA ARG A 92 1.24 19.64 -17.82
C ARG A 92 1.10 19.94 -19.32
N ALA A 93 2.19 20.28 -20.00
CA ALA A 93 2.18 20.52 -21.44
C ALA A 93 2.16 19.23 -22.25
N LEU A 94 2.38 18.05 -21.64
CA LEU A 94 2.35 16.76 -22.36
C LEU A 94 0.98 16.54 -23.00
N ALA A 95 0.98 16.18 -24.30
CA ALA A 95 -0.26 15.97 -25.05
C ALA A 95 -1.22 15.02 -24.30
N PRO A 96 -2.55 15.28 -24.26
CA PRO A 96 -3.48 14.49 -23.46
C PRO A 96 -3.43 12.98 -23.74
N ALA A 97 -3.32 12.58 -25.01
CA ALA A 97 -3.21 11.17 -25.40
C ALA A 97 -1.92 10.53 -24.84
N ALA A 98 -0.79 11.22 -24.93
CA ALA A 98 0.47 10.75 -24.40
C ALA A 98 0.47 10.71 -22.86
N ALA A 99 -0.11 11.70 -22.21
CA ALA A 99 -0.28 11.75 -20.76
C ALA A 99 -1.14 10.60 -20.22
N ARG A 100 -2.15 10.17 -20.98
CA ARG A 100 -3.03 9.03 -20.66
C ARG A 100 -2.33 7.69 -20.84
N ALA A 101 -1.53 7.54 -21.90
CA ALA A 101 -0.76 6.33 -22.13
C ALA A 101 0.43 6.17 -21.15
N LEU A 102 0.95 7.27 -20.60
CA LEU A 102 2.21 7.29 -19.84
C LEU A 102 2.26 6.31 -18.66
N PRO A 103 1.25 6.23 -17.75
CA PRO A 103 1.25 5.22 -16.69
C PRO A 103 1.41 3.78 -17.21
N GLY A 104 0.67 3.39 -18.24
CA GLY A 104 0.77 2.06 -18.85
C GLY A 104 2.10 1.80 -19.56
N LEU A 105 2.74 2.83 -20.12
CA LEU A 105 4.09 2.71 -20.69
C LEU A 105 5.18 2.51 -19.63
N LEU A 106 4.97 3.08 -18.44
CA LEU A 106 5.90 2.97 -17.31
C LEU A 106 5.71 1.66 -16.54
N PHE A 107 4.45 1.25 -16.36
CA PHE A 107 4.02 0.08 -15.61
C PHE A 107 3.04 -0.74 -16.46
N PRO A 108 3.54 -1.46 -17.48
CA PRO A 108 2.68 -2.33 -18.28
C PRO A 108 2.11 -3.44 -17.40
N GLY A 109 0.79 -3.40 -17.19
CA GLY A 109 0.04 -4.49 -16.56
C GLY A 109 -0.50 -5.48 -17.61
N PRO A 110 -1.14 -6.58 -17.19
CA PRO A 110 -1.70 -7.58 -18.10
C PRO A 110 -2.80 -7.04 -19.04
N ALA A 111 -3.40 -5.89 -18.73
CA ALA A 111 -4.50 -5.29 -19.49
C ALA A 111 -4.09 -4.08 -20.36
N ALA A 112 -2.80 -3.93 -20.72
CA ALA A 112 -2.30 -2.76 -21.46
C ALA A 112 -2.87 -2.59 -22.89
N ASP A 113 -3.68 -3.53 -23.37
CA ASP A 113 -4.22 -3.54 -24.73
C ASP A 113 -5.62 -2.92 -24.89
N ASN A 114 -6.26 -2.46 -23.81
CA ASN A 114 -7.55 -1.77 -23.92
C ASN A 114 -7.33 -0.26 -24.17
N VAL A 115 -7.38 0.13 -25.44
CA VAL A 115 -7.25 1.53 -25.90
C VAL A 115 -8.54 2.34 -25.70
N ASP A 116 -9.68 1.66 -25.54
CA ASP A 116 -11.02 2.27 -25.69
C ASP A 116 -11.69 2.78 -24.41
N ASP A 117 -11.00 2.76 -23.26
CA ASP A 117 -11.53 3.44 -22.07
C ASP A 117 -11.37 4.96 -22.24
N VAL A 118 -12.49 5.67 -22.40
CA VAL A 118 -12.56 7.13 -22.27
C VAL A 118 -12.02 7.53 -20.90
N PRO A 119 -10.86 8.20 -20.78
CA PRO A 119 -10.30 8.44 -19.47
C PRO A 119 -10.96 9.67 -18.86
N GLN A 120 -11.61 9.50 -17.71
CA GLN A 120 -11.98 10.63 -16.87
C GLN A 120 -10.70 11.29 -16.34
N SER A 121 -10.67 12.62 -16.37
CA SER A 121 -9.48 13.42 -16.00
C SER A 121 -8.92 13.03 -14.63
N ARG A 122 -9.79 12.64 -13.68
CA ARG A 122 -9.42 12.20 -12.33
C ARG A 122 -8.63 10.89 -12.30
N LEU A 123 -9.07 9.83 -12.97
CA LEU A 123 -8.34 8.55 -13.00
C LEU A 123 -6.95 8.70 -13.61
N VAL A 124 -6.86 9.47 -14.70
CA VAL A 124 -5.58 9.76 -15.35
C VAL A 124 -4.63 10.48 -14.39
N LEU A 125 -5.13 11.48 -13.66
CA LEU A 125 -4.35 12.22 -12.67
C LEU A 125 -3.87 11.32 -11.54
N LEU A 126 -4.76 10.47 -11.00
CA LEU A 126 -4.41 9.53 -9.93
C LEU A 126 -3.42 8.46 -10.40
N ALA A 127 -3.58 7.92 -11.62
CA ALA A 127 -2.66 6.94 -12.20
C ALA A 127 -1.26 7.56 -12.44
N ARG A 128 -1.22 8.82 -12.89
CA ARG A 128 0.03 9.59 -13.00
C ARG A 128 0.67 9.84 -11.63
N ARG A 129 -0.13 10.16 -10.61
CA ARG A 129 0.34 10.36 -9.23
C ARG A 129 0.91 9.05 -8.65
N GLY A 130 0.20 7.93 -8.79
CA GLY A 130 0.65 6.61 -8.36
C GLY A 130 1.94 6.19 -9.06
N SER A 131 1.99 6.40 -10.37
CA SER A 131 3.20 6.19 -11.17
C SER A 131 4.37 7.05 -10.66
N ALA A 132 4.14 8.34 -10.43
CA ALA A 132 5.17 9.27 -9.96
C ALA A 132 5.68 8.87 -8.57
N LEU A 133 4.78 8.47 -7.66
CA LEU A 133 5.16 7.96 -6.35
C LEU A 133 6.02 6.70 -6.47
N HIS A 134 5.61 5.71 -7.28
CA HIS A 134 6.41 4.50 -7.51
C HIS A 134 7.81 4.84 -8.04
N LEU A 135 7.93 5.81 -8.94
CA LEU A 135 9.23 6.29 -9.41
C LEU A 135 10.06 6.98 -8.31
N LEU A 136 9.44 7.76 -7.43
CA LEU A 136 10.13 8.39 -6.29
C LEU A 136 10.65 7.34 -5.31
N PHE A 137 9.90 6.26 -5.04
CA PHE A 137 10.40 5.13 -4.24
C PHE A 137 11.65 4.50 -4.85
N ARG A 138 11.68 4.32 -6.19
CA ARG A 138 12.86 3.77 -6.88
C ARG A 138 14.08 4.67 -6.80
N LEU A 139 13.90 5.98 -6.59
CA LEU A 139 15.00 6.91 -6.33
C LEU A 139 15.46 6.92 -4.86
N GLY A 140 14.90 6.06 -4.02
CA GLY A 140 15.17 6.08 -2.57
C GLY A 140 14.56 7.30 -1.89
N GLY A 141 13.54 7.93 -2.48
CA GLY A 141 12.85 9.03 -1.85
C GLY A 141 12.07 8.58 -0.62
N ASP A 142 12.07 9.40 0.43
CA ASP A 142 11.29 9.23 1.66
C ASP A 142 9.77 9.40 1.48
N ALA A 143 9.25 9.29 0.24
CA ALA A 143 7.80 9.23 0.06
C ALA A 143 7.30 8.08 0.95
N PRO A 144 6.45 8.32 1.96
CA PRO A 144 6.08 7.26 2.87
C PRO A 144 5.29 6.24 2.06
N LYS A 145 5.56 4.94 2.21
CA LYS A 145 4.76 3.86 1.58
C LYS A 145 3.25 4.12 1.70
N GLY A 146 2.83 4.80 2.77
CA GLY A 146 1.47 5.32 2.97
C GLY A 146 0.94 6.23 1.86
N ALA A 147 1.71 7.17 1.31
CA ALA A 147 1.24 8.07 0.24
C ALA A 147 0.91 7.31 -1.06
N LEU A 148 1.70 6.28 -1.38
CA LEU A 148 1.43 5.39 -2.52
C LEU A 148 0.18 4.56 -2.27
N LEU A 149 0.07 3.94 -1.09
CA LEU A 149 -1.11 3.17 -0.70
C LEU A 149 -2.38 4.03 -0.77
N ARG A 150 -2.33 5.26 -0.26
CA ARG A 150 -3.46 6.19 -0.29
C ARG A 150 -3.87 6.56 -1.72
N THR A 151 -2.89 6.80 -2.60
CA THR A 151 -3.18 7.06 -4.02
C THR A 151 -3.78 5.85 -4.73
N HIS A 152 -3.32 4.64 -4.43
CA HIS A 152 -3.91 3.41 -4.98
C HIS A 152 -5.30 3.14 -4.42
N ALA A 153 -5.56 3.46 -3.15
CA ALA A 153 -6.89 3.39 -2.56
C ALA A 153 -7.85 4.39 -3.23
N GLU A 154 -7.40 5.63 -3.50
CA GLU A 154 -8.15 6.62 -4.27
C GLU A 154 -8.45 6.14 -5.70
N LEU A 155 -7.51 5.46 -6.35
CA LEU A 155 -7.71 4.85 -7.67
C LEU A 155 -8.76 3.75 -7.64
N LEU A 156 -8.64 2.83 -6.67
CA LEU A 156 -9.60 1.75 -6.48
C LEU A 156 -11.00 2.31 -6.32
N TYR A 157 -11.16 3.27 -5.40
CA TYR A 157 -12.43 3.92 -5.13
C TYR A 157 -13.00 4.62 -6.37
N ALA A 158 -12.19 5.44 -7.05
CA ALA A 158 -12.64 6.14 -8.26
C ALA A 158 -13.08 5.15 -9.35
N ARG A 159 -12.42 4.00 -9.46
CA ARG A 159 -12.80 2.96 -10.42
C ARG A 159 -14.06 2.20 -10.00
N LEU A 160 -14.23 1.92 -8.70
CA LEU A 160 -15.46 1.33 -8.17
C LEU A 160 -16.65 2.26 -8.41
N GLN A 161 -16.50 3.57 -8.14
CA GLN A 161 -17.50 4.59 -8.41
C GLN A 161 -17.91 4.66 -9.90
N GLU A 162 -16.96 4.52 -10.82
CA GLU A 162 -17.26 4.47 -12.27
C GLU A 162 -18.09 3.23 -12.66
N LEU A 163 -17.82 2.09 -12.04
CA LEU A 163 -18.51 0.82 -12.32
C LEU A 163 -19.85 0.73 -11.58
N GLY A 164 -19.94 1.36 -10.41
CA GLY A 164 -21.04 1.27 -9.45
C GLY A 164 -22.33 1.95 -9.89
N GLY A 165 -22.31 2.79 -10.93
CA GLY A 165 -23.50 3.47 -11.44
C GLY A 165 -24.51 2.58 -12.16
N ALA A 166 -24.11 1.39 -12.65
CA ALA A 166 -25.00 0.51 -13.43
C ALA A 166 -24.85 -0.99 -13.14
N ASP A 167 -23.63 -1.48 -12.87
CA ASP A 167 -23.34 -2.92 -12.80
C ASP A 167 -22.52 -3.30 -11.56
N SER A 168 -23.18 -3.66 -10.45
CA SER A 168 -22.52 -4.24 -9.27
C SER A 168 -21.61 -5.45 -9.63
N THR A 169 -21.99 -6.20 -10.67
CA THR A 169 -21.21 -7.32 -11.19
C THR A 169 -19.85 -6.92 -11.76
N ALA A 170 -19.72 -5.72 -12.33
CA ALA A 170 -18.47 -5.23 -12.88
C ALA A 170 -17.49 -4.83 -11.77
N ALA A 171 -17.99 -4.18 -10.71
CA ALA A 171 -17.21 -3.86 -9.52
C ALA A 171 -16.70 -5.14 -8.82
N ARG A 172 -17.57 -6.15 -8.65
CA ARG A 172 -17.19 -7.47 -8.12
C ARG A 172 -16.08 -8.11 -8.95
N LYS A 173 -16.25 -8.18 -10.29
CA LYS A 173 -15.23 -8.73 -11.21
C LYS A 173 -13.89 -8.00 -11.10
N LEU A 174 -13.90 -6.68 -10.93
CA LEU A 174 -12.67 -5.92 -10.72
C LEU A 174 -11.97 -6.34 -9.43
N LEU A 175 -12.70 -6.49 -8.33
CA LEU A 175 -12.12 -6.92 -7.06
C LEU A 175 -11.62 -8.37 -7.13
N ASP A 176 -12.36 -9.26 -7.78
CA ASP A 176 -11.96 -10.66 -8.00
C ASP A 176 -10.68 -10.73 -8.86
N THR A 177 -10.60 -9.98 -9.96
CA THR A 177 -9.39 -9.93 -10.81
C THR A 177 -8.18 -9.36 -10.07
N LEU A 178 -8.37 -8.32 -9.24
CA LEU A 178 -7.30 -7.78 -8.38
C LEU A 178 -6.83 -8.81 -7.35
N TRP A 179 -7.74 -9.61 -6.80
CA TRP A 179 -7.41 -10.66 -5.85
C TRP A 179 -6.64 -11.82 -6.50
N GLU A 180 -7.11 -12.27 -7.68
CA GLU A 180 -6.53 -13.41 -8.39
C GLU A 180 -5.16 -13.11 -9.01
N HIS A 181 -4.99 -11.92 -9.59
CA HIS A 181 -3.82 -11.58 -10.41
C HIS A 181 -2.90 -10.56 -9.75
N GLY A 182 -3.36 -9.90 -8.68
CA GLY A 182 -2.60 -8.86 -8.01
C GLY A 182 -1.64 -9.40 -6.94
N PRO A 183 -0.60 -8.63 -6.59
CA PRO A 183 0.26 -8.95 -5.45
C PRO A 183 -0.54 -8.87 -4.14
N ARG A 184 -0.84 -10.03 -3.55
CA ARG A 184 -1.77 -10.19 -2.41
C ARG A 184 -1.54 -9.18 -1.28
N GLU A 185 -0.33 -9.06 -0.76
CA GLU A 185 -0.03 -8.14 0.36
C GLU A 185 -0.33 -6.67 0.03
N HIS A 186 -0.02 -6.24 -1.19
CA HIS A 186 -0.26 -4.87 -1.64
C HIS A 186 -1.74 -4.64 -1.88
N VAL A 187 -2.43 -5.59 -2.49
CA VAL A 187 -3.88 -5.56 -2.73
C VAL A 187 -4.63 -5.44 -1.38
N LEU A 188 -4.28 -6.25 -0.39
CA LEU A 188 -4.84 -6.16 0.97
C LEU A 188 -4.51 -4.82 1.65
N SER A 189 -3.29 -4.31 1.48
CA SER A 189 -2.88 -3.00 2.03
C SER A 189 -3.65 -1.84 1.41
N VAL A 190 -3.96 -1.91 0.11
CA VAL A 190 -4.77 -0.92 -0.59
C VAL A 190 -6.22 -0.98 -0.14
N MET A 191 -6.78 -2.18 0.03
CA MET A 191 -8.14 -2.34 0.58
C MET A 191 -8.24 -1.78 2.00
N ALA A 192 -7.28 -2.08 2.87
CA ALA A 192 -7.26 -1.55 4.23
C ALA A 192 -7.19 -0.01 4.25
N GLU A 193 -6.34 0.58 3.40
CA GLU A 193 -6.25 2.04 3.28
C GLU A 193 -7.54 2.65 2.69
N ALA A 194 -8.22 1.95 1.77
CA ALA A 194 -9.50 2.39 1.23
C ALA A 194 -10.60 2.39 2.30
N LEU A 195 -10.66 1.36 3.15
CA LEU A 195 -11.63 1.25 4.24
C LEU A 195 -11.39 2.25 5.38
N LEU A 196 -10.16 2.72 5.58
CA LEU A 196 -9.84 3.74 6.59
C LEU A 196 -10.18 5.17 6.14
N ARG A 197 -10.30 5.43 4.84
CA ARG A 197 -10.42 6.79 4.28
C ARG A 197 -11.70 7.51 4.69
N GLU A 198 -12.81 6.79 4.90
CA GLU A 198 -14.05 7.41 5.37
C GLU A 198 -14.02 7.84 6.82
N ALA A 199 -13.04 7.37 7.60
CA ALA A 199 -12.88 7.81 8.98
C ALA A 199 -12.18 9.18 9.11
N ASP A 200 -11.56 9.70 8.05
CA ASP A 200 -10.95 11.04 8.04
C ASP A 200 -11.99 12.08 7.54
N PRO A 201 -12.55 12.92 8.42
CA PRO A 201 -13.50 13.96 8.01
C PRO A 201 -12.69 15.15 7.50
N GLU A 202 -12.33 15.18 6.22
CA GLU A 202 -12.00 16.44 5.55
C GLU A 202 -13.32 17.18 5.24
N PRO A 203 -13.64 18.30 5.93
CA PRO A 203 -14.89 19.01 5.74
C PRO A 203 -14.71 20.02 4.60
N ALA A 204 -14.71 19.56 3.35
CA ALA A 204 -14.69 20.47 2.20
C ALA A 204 -15.41 19.99 0.93
N GLN A 205 -16.04 18.81 0.92
CA GLN A 205 -16.96 18.43 -0.16
C GLN A 205 -18.23 17.86 0.46
N ALA A 206 -19.29 18.66 0.39
CA ALA A 206 -20.61 18.33 0.87
C ALA A 206 -21.07 16.97 0.31
N ALA A 207 -21.38 16.04 1.20
CA ALA A 207 -22.38 14.99 1.02
C ALA A 207 -22.36 14.23 -0.33
N ASP A 208 -21.23 13.61 -0.69
CA ASP A 208 -21.30 12.50 -1.63
C ASP A 208 -21.68 11.24 -0.84
N SER A 209 -22.98 10.99 -0.66
CA SER A 209 -23.51 9.70 -0.20
C SER A 209 -23.02 8.51 -1.05
N ALA A 210 -22.50 8.80 -2.26
CA ALA A 210 -21.80 7.86 -3.11
C ALA A 210 -20.53 7.27 -2.46
N GLY A 211 -19.86 8.04 -1.59
CA GLY A 211 -18.78 7.64 -0.66
C GLY A 211 -19.01 6.28 -0.03
N ALA A 212 -20.03 6.29 0.82
CA ALA A 212 -20.39 5.20 1.71
C ALA A 212 -20.87 3.95 0.96
N ASP A 213 -21.45 4.12 -0.23
CA ASP A 213 -21.90 3.00 -1.04
C ASP A 213 -20.73 2.16 -1.55
N GLU A 214 -19.64 2.80 -1.99
CA GLU A 214 -18.47 2.08 -2.51
C GLU A 214 -17.63 1.41 -1.41
N THR A 215 -17.54 2.01 -0.21
CA THR A 215 -16.90 1.34 0.95
C THR A 215 -17.73 0.16 1.42
N GLN A 216 -19.07 0.29 1.42
CA GLN A 216 -19.96 -0.81 1.74
C GLN A 216 -19.86 -1.94 0.72
N LYS A 217 -19.72 -1.64 -0.58
CA LYS A 217 -19.45 -2.65 -1.63
C LYS A 217 -18.15 -3.40 -1.40
N LEU A 218 -17.07 -2.68 -1.08
CA LEU A 218 -15.77 -3.30 -0.78
C LEU A 218 -15.83 -4.18 0.48
N LEU A 219 -16.50 -3.69 1.52
CA LEU A 219 -16.69 -4.43 2.77
C LEU A 219 -17.58 -5.66 2.57
N HIS A 220 -18.66 -5.55 1.80
CA HIS A 220 -19.51 -6.67 1.45
C HIS A 220 -18.71 -7.72 0.66
N TRP A 221 -17.97 -7.31 -0.37
CA TRP A 221 -17.12 -8.20 -1.16
C TRP A 221 -16.12 -8.97 -0.29
N LEU A 222 -15.51 -8.29 0.69
CA LEU A 222 -14.54 -8.85 1.63
C LEU A 222 -15.18 -9.87 2.56
N LEU A 223 -16.38 -9.58 3.08
CA LEU A 223 -17.09 -10.44 4.03
C LEU A 223 -17.75 -11.65 3.35
N GLU A 224 -18.06 -11.57 2.06
CA GLU A 224 -18.64 -12.70 1.31
C GLU A 224 -17.66 -13.87 1.14
N SER A 225 -16.36 -13.59 1.01
CA SER A 225 -15.34 -14.64 0.83
C SER A 225 -14.56 -14.88 2.11
N THR A 226 -14.78 -16.04 2.73
CA THR A 226 -14.06 -16.47 3.93
C THR A 226 -12.55 -16.57 3.70
N GLU A 227 -12.10 -16.97 2.51
CA GLU A 227 -10.68 -17.03 2.12
C GLU A 227 -10.07 -15.62 2.12
N VAL A 228 -10.72 -14.68 1.43
CA VAL A 228 -10.23 -13.30 1.31
C VAL A 228 -10.21 -12.64 2.68
N LEU A 229 -11.29 -12.79 3.47
CA LEU A 229 -11.36 -12.25 4.82
C LEU A 229 -10.26 -12.82 5.71
N ALA A 230 -10.06 -14.14 5.72
CA ALA A 230 -9.01 -14.76 6.52
C ALA A 230 -7.61 -14.26 6.11
N ALA A 231 -7.35 -14.13 4.80
CA ALA A 231 -6.10 -13.58 4.30
C ALA A 231 -5.92 -12.10 4.65
N PHE A 232 -6.97 -11.29 4.53
CA PHE A 232 -6.99 -9.89 4.93
C PHE A 232 -6.65 -9.74 6.42
N CYS A 233 -7.33 -10.50 7.27
CA CYS A 233 -7.09 -10.50 8.70
C CYS A 233 -5.70 -11.03 9.07
N ARG A 234 -5.16 -12.01 8.33
CA ARG A 234 -3.87 -12.62 8.63
C ARG A 234 -2.67 -11.78 8.19
N HIS A 235 -2.69 -11.23 6.97
CA HIS A 235 -1.53 -10.56 6.40
C HIS A 235 -1.42 -9.08 6.78
N LEU A 236 -2.51 -8.44 7.20
CA LEU A 236 -2.44 -7.06 7.66
C LEU A 236 -1.80 -6.95 9.04
N PRO A 237 -0.98 -5.90 9.28
CA PRO A 237 -0.45 -5.62 10.60
C PRO A 237 -1.57 -5.41 11.62
N ALA A 238 -1.42 -6.02 12.80
CA ALA A 238 -2.44 -6.01 13.86
C ALA A 238 -3.00 -4.60 14.17
N LYS A 239 -2.12 -3.58 14.25
CA LYS A 239 -2.51 -2.19 14.48
C LYS A 239 -3.43 -1.62 13.41
N ARG A 240 -3.08 -1.85 12.14
CA ARG A 240 -3.86 -1.34 11.01
C ARG A 240 -5.19 -2.06 10.92
N LEU A 241 -5.19 -3.38 11.08
CA LEU A 241 -6.43 -4.16 11.08
C LEU A 241 -7.36 -3.76 12.22
N ALA A 242 -6.83 -3.48 13.41
CA ALA A 242 -7.60 -2.98 14.53
C ALA A 242 -8.19 -1.58 14.27
N SER A 243 -7.46 -0.70 13.58
CA SER A 243 -8.02 0.58 13.14
C SER A 243 -9.17 0.39 12.16
N VAL A 244 -9.03 -0.51 11.16
CA VAL A 244 -10.11 -0.77 10.18
C VAL A 244 -11.33 -1.38 10.87
N ALA A 245 -11.12 -2.35 11.76
CA ALA A 245 -12.19 -2.95 12.56
C ALA A 245 -12.88 -1.92 13.47
N GLY A 246 -12.14 -0.92 13.95
CA GLY A 246 -12.68 0.20 14.73
C GLY A 246 -13.59 1.13 13.93
N CYS A 247 -13.45 1.16 12.60
CA CYS A 247 -14.33 1.93 11.71
C CYS A 247 -15.56 1.12 11.27
N HIS A 248 -15.47 -0.20 11.22
CA HIS A 248 -16.46 -1.06 10.57
C HIS A 248 -16.90 -2.22 11.46
N HIS A 249 -18.07 -2.09 12.12
CA HIS A 249 -18.58 -3.08 13.07
C HIS A 249 -18.81 -4.48 12.46
N ALA A 250 -19.24 -4.57 11.20
CA ALA A 250 -19.39 -5.87 10.54
C ALA A 250 -18.05 -6.60 10.39
N LEU A 251 -16.97 -5.84 10.12
CA LEU A 251 -15.62 -6.39 10.07
C LEU A 251 -15.08 -6.72 11.47
N SER A 252 -15.36 -5.90 12.49
CA SER A 252 -14.92 -6.20 13.86
C SER A 252 -15.45 -7.54 14.34
N ARG A 253 -16.75 -7.77 14.14
CA ARG A 253 -17.40 -9.03 14.50
C ARG A 253 -16.80 -10.22 13.74
N ALA A 254 -16.73 -10.13 12.41
CA ALA A 254 -16.19 -11.21 11.59
C ALA A 254 -14.71 -11.49 11.90
N TYR A 255 -13.93 -10.46 12.23
CA TYR A 255 -12.55 -10.63 12.65
C TYR A 255 -12.44 -11.29 14.03
N LEU A 256 -13.31 -10.91 14.97
CA LEU A 256 -13.33 -11.54 16.29
C LEU A 256 -13.73 -13.02 16.20
N ASP A 257 -14.70 -13.36 15.35
CA ASP A 257 -15.08 -14.75 15.05
C ASP A 257 -13.91 -15.54 14.44
N LEU A 258 -13.10 -14.91 13.59
CA LEU A 258 -11.87 -15.55 13.07
C LEU A 258 -10.82 -15.75 14.16
N LEU A 259 -10.62 -14.77 15.05
CA LEU A 259 -9.66 -14.89 16.15
C LEU A 259 -10.06 -16.01 17.13
N THR A 260 -11.35 -16.15 17.44
CA THR A 260 -11.84 -17.26 18.27
C THR A 260 -11.68 -18.59 17.54
N ALA A 261 -11.99 -18.66 16.24
CA ALA A 261 -11.76 -19.86 15.43
C ALA A 261 -10.27 -20.24 15.28
N TRP A 262 -9.34 -19.28 15.33
CA TRP A 262 -7.91 -19.58 15.37
C TRP A 262 -7.44 -19.99 16.76
N ALA A 263 -8.01 -19.41 17.82
CA ALA A 263 -7.72 -19.79 19.19
C ALA A 263 -8.04 -21.27 19.46
N THR A 264 -9.17 -21.78 18.96
CA THR A 264 -9.55 -23.20 19.13
C THR A 264 -8.61 -24.19 18.46
N ARG A 265 -7.69 -23.73 17.60
CA ARG A 265 -6.67 -24.56 16.94
C ARG A 265 -5.34 -24.60 17.69
N LEU A 266 -5.26 -23.91 18.82
CA LEU A 266 -4.14 -24.01 19.75
C LEU A 266 -4.45 -25.08 20.80
N HIS A 267 -3.44 -25.88 21.14
CA HIS A 267 -3.52 -26.83 22.25
C HIS A 267 -2.43 -26.52 23.27
N TYR A 268 -2.67 -26.87 24.54
CA TYR A 268 -1.70 -26.62 25.60
C TYR A 268 -0.67 -27.74 25.66
N ASP A 269 0.59 -27.41 25.39
CA ASP A 269 1.72 -28.33 25.52
C ASP A 269 2.21 -28.34 26.97
N LEU A 270 1.89 -29.42 27.70
CA LEU A 270 2.28 -29.60 29.11
C LEU A 270 3.80 -29.61 29.32
N GLN A 271 4.59 -29.99 28.31
CA GLN A 271 6.06 -30.02 28.42
C GLN A 271 6.65 -28.63 28.31
N LYS A 272 6.05 -27.77 27.47
CA LYS A 272 6.49 -26.37 27.29
C LYS A 272 5.81 -25.40 28.23
N GLY A 273 4.66 -25.77 28.80
CA GLY A 273 3.80 -24.87 29.57
C GLY A 273 3.27 -23.71 28.73
N ALA A 274 2.94 -23.97 27.46
CA ALA A 274 2.53 -22.94 26.50
C ALA A 274 1.49 -23.45 25.50
N TRP A 275 0.68 -22.53 24.98
CA TRP A 275 -0.22 -22.79 23.86
C TRP A 275 0.56 -22.89 22.56
N VAL A 276 0.43 -24.02 21.87
CA VAL A 276 1.12 -24.28 20.61
C VAL A 276 0.12 -24.55 19.48
N PRO A 277 0.43 -24.12 18.24
CA PRO A 277 -0.38 -24.44 17.07
C PRO A 277 -0.50 -25.95 16.83
N THR A 278 -1.71 -26.39 16.46
CA THR A 278 -1.94 -27.78 16.05
C THR A 278 -1.33 -28.04 14.67
N GLN A 279 -1.42 -27.07 13.76
CA GLN A 279 -0.78 -27.12 12.45
C GLN A 279 0.21 -25.98 12.28
N LEU A 280 1.20 -26.16 11.40
CA LEU A 280 2.20 -25.14 11.08
C LEU A 280 1.56 -23.86 10.50
N GLU A 281 0.42 -24.01 9.84
CA GLU A 281 -0.35 -22.92 9.24
C GLU A 281 -1.30 -22.24 10.23
N ASP A 282 -1.41 -22.69 11.48
CA ASP A 282 -2.25 -22.03 12.47
C ASP A 282 -1.56 -20.80 13.05
N MET A 283 -2.35 -19.89 13.62
CA MET A 283 -1.82 -18.65 14.21
C MET A 283 -1.13 -18.95 15.54
N PRO A 284 0.14 -18.55 15.75
CA PRO A 284 0.81 -18.77 17.02
C PRO A 284 0.20 -17.92 18.14
N TRP A 285 0.36 -18.40 19.38
CA TRP A 285 -0.16 -17.78 20.59
C TRP A 285 0.21 -16.29 20.72
N GLU A 286 1.47 -15.95 20.44
CA GLU A 286 1.99 -14.58 20.58
C GLU A 286 1.30 -13.62 19.61
N GLU A 287 1.08 -14.06 18.37
CA GLU A 287 0.41 -13.27 17.34
C GLU A 287 -1.08 -13.09 17.64
N LEU A 288 -1.74 -14.14 18.14
CA LEU A 288 -3.12 -14.07 18.59
C LEU A 288 -3.27 -13.06 19.74
N CYS A 289 -2.38 -13.12 20.73
CA CYS A 289 -2.33 -12.15 21.83
C CYS A 289 -2.09 -10.72 21.33
N LEU A 290 -1.11 -10.52 20.45
CA LEU A 290 -0.80 -9.20 19.87
C LEU A 290 -2.04 -8.60 19.18
N ARG A 291 -2.77 -9.41 18.44
CA ARG A 291 -3.96 -9.00 17.69
C ARG A 291 -5.13 -8.62 18.59
N LEU A 292 -5.46 -9.45 19.57
CA LEU A 292 -6.50 -9.14 20.55
C LEU A 292 -6.14 -7.89 21.37
N GLN A 293 -4.87 -7.75 21.76
CA GLN A 293 -4.39 -6.53 22.42
C GLN A 293 -4.53 -5.30 21.53
N SER A 294 -4.21 -5.43 20.25
CA SER A 294 -4.34 -4.34 19.29
C SER A 294 -5.79 -3.90 19.12
N LEU A 295 -6.75 -4.85 19.07
CA LEU A 295 -8.18 -4.56 19.04
C LEU A 295 -8.64 -3.81 20.30
N CYS A 296 -8.29 -4.33 21.48
CA CYS A 296 -8.61 -3.68 22.76
C CYS A 296 -8.01 -2.27 22.89
N GLN A 297 -6.91 -1.97 22.19
CA GLN A 297 -6.26 -0.67 22.22
C GLN A 297 -6.78 0.31 21.17
N ALA A 298 -7.45 -0.17 20.13
CA ALA A 298 -7.87 0.68 19.01
C ALA A 298 -9.10 1.55 19.36
N GLN A 299 -10.14 0.95 19.94
CA GLN A 299 -11.36 1.65 20.34
C GLN A 299 -11.96 1.04 21.62
N PRO A 300 -12.58 1.84 22.51
CA PRO A 300 -13.18 1.34 23.76
C PRO A 300 -14.30 0.30 23.54
N PHE A 301 -15.13 0.47 22.51
CA PHE A 301 -16.22 -0.48 22.23
C PHE A 301 -15.68 -1.84 21.78
N LEU A 302 -14.57 -1.86 21.02
CA LEU A 302 -13.90 -3.10 20.62
C LEU A 302 -13.32 -3.84 21.82
N GLN A 303 -12.79 -3.10 22.80
CA GLN A 303 -12.31 -3.71 24.04
C GLN A 303 -13.45 -4.44 24.77
N GLU A 304 -14.61 -3.80 24.89
CA GLU A 304 -15.77 -4.41 25.51
C GLU A 304 -16.24 -5.64 24.72
N GLU A 305 -16.36 -5.54 23.40
CA GLU A 305 -16.76 -6.62 22.51
C GLU A 305 -15.82 -7.84 22.62
N VAL A 306 -14.50 -7.61 22.60
CA VAL A 306 -13.49 -8.66 22.79
C VAL A 306 -13.64 -9.34 24.16
N LEU A 307 -13.78 -8.56 25.23
CA LEU A 307 -13.89 -9.11 26.58
C LEU A 307 -15.20 -9.88 26.80
N VAL A 308 -16.31 -9.40 26.23
CA VAL A 308 -17.61 -10.10 26.28
C VAL A 308 -17.51 -11.42 25.53
N THR A 309 -16.98 -11.43 24.32
CA THR A 309 -16.84 -12.65 23.52
C THR A 309 -15.95 -13.68 24.21
N LEU A 310 -14.77 -13.27 24.70
CA LEU A 310 -13.86 -14.19 25.39
C LEU A 310 -14.45 -14.75 26.70
N ARG A 311 -15.24 -13.96 27.46
CA ARG A 311 -15.95 -14.46 28.65
C ARG A 311 -17.05 -15.44 28.29
N SER A 312 -17.80 -15.18 27.22
CA SER A 312 -18.81 -16.11 26.73
C SER A 312 -18.17 -17.43 26.29
N CYS A 313 -17.06 -17.38 25.56
CA CYS A 313 -16.31 -18.59 25.19
C CYS A 313 -15.78 -19.33 26.42
N LYS A 314 -15.21 -18.62 27.40
CA LYS A 314 -14.76 -19.21 28.67
C LYS A 314 -15.91 -19.92 29.41
N ALA A 315 -17.08 -19.28 29.51
CA ALA A 315 -18.25 -19.87 30.17
C ALA A 315 -18.75 -21.14 29.47
N LEU A 316 -18.75 -21.15 28.13
CA LEU A 316 -19.10 -22.33 27.34
C LEU A 316 -18.07 -23.47 27.47
N ASP A 317 -16.80 -23.12 27.70
CA ASP A 317 -15.69 -24.05 27.91
C ASP A 317 -15.59 -24.57 29.35
N GLY A 318 -16.57 -24.27 30.22
CA GLY A 318 -16.63 -24.77 31.60
C GLY A 318 -16.12 -23.80 32.68
N ASP A 319 -15.83 -22.55 32.31
CA ASP A 319 -15.44 -21.45 33.20
C ASP A 319 -14.22 -21.74 34.10
N PHE A 320 -13.26 -22.51 33.58
CA PHE A 320 -12.04 -22.88 34.32
C PHE A 320 -11.20 -21.66 34.71
N GLU A 321 -10.83 -21.52 35.98
CA GLU A 321 -9.95 -20.42 36.46
C GLU A 321 -8.46 -20.75 36.43
N VAL A 322 -8.09 -21.98 36.07
CA VAL A 322 -6.71 -22.46 36.14
C VAL A 322 -5.99 -22.22 34.80
N PRO A 323 -4.80 -21.58 34.82
CA PRO A 323 -4.01 -21.38 33.61
C PRO A 323 -3.63 -22.70 32.93
N GLY A 324 -3.64 -22.72 31.60
CA GLY A 324 -3.37 -23.91 30.78
C GLY A 324 -4.52 -24.92 30.66
N MET A 325 -5.60 -24.76 31.44
CA MET A 325 -6.80 -25.62 31.31
C MET A 325 -7.75 -25.14 30.22
N SER A 326 -7.89 -23.82 30.06
CA SER A 326 -8.72 -23.20 29.03
C SER A 326 -7.95 -22.07 28.36
N ILE A 327 -7.95 -22.05 27.04
CA ILE A 327 -7.30 -20.99 26.27
C ILE A 327 -7.93 -19.62 26.53
N TRP A 328 -9.24 -19.61 26.76
CA TRP A 328 -9.99 -18.37 26.99
C TRP A 328 -9.57 -17.71 28.30
N THR A 329 -9.30 -18.52 29.33
CA THR A 329 -8.77 -18.05 30.61
C THR A 329 -7.40 -17.40 30.43
N ASP A 330 -6.50 -18.06 29.71
CA ASP A 330 -5.16 -17.53 29.47
C ASP A 330 -5.16 -16.28 28.59
N LEU A 331 -6.05 -16.20 27.59
CA LEU A 331 -6.22 -15.00 26.77
C LEU A 331 -6.72 -13.82 27.61
N LEU A 332 -7.71 -14.05 28.48
CA LEU A 332 -8.21 -13.03 29.41
C LEU A 332 -7.12 -12.57 30.39
N LEU A 333 -6.29 -13.47 30.91
CA LEU A 333 -5.15 -13.13 31.75
C LEU A 333 -4.11 -12.30 30.98
N ALA A 334 -3.75 -12.72 29.75
CA ALA A 334 -2.80 -11.99 28.91
C ALA A 334 -3.27 -10.55 28.59
N LEU A 335 -4.56 -10.36 28.33
CA LEU A 335 -5.17 -9.04 28.12
C LEU A 335 -5.18 -8.17 29.39
N ARG A 336 -5.36 -8.76 30.57
CA ARG A 336 -5.30 -8.04 31.85
C ARG A 336 -3.88 -7.58 32.18
N HIS A 337 -2.88 -8.45 32.02
CA HIS A 337 -1.49 -8.15 32.38
C HIS A 337 -0.89 -7.00 31.55
N THR A 338 -1.29 -6.86 30.29
CA THR A 338 -0.86 -5.72 29.45
C THR A 338 -1.50 -4.40 29.88
N HIS A 339 -2.77 -4.43 30.30
CA HIS A 339 -3.45 -3.27 30.89
C HIS A 339 -2.77 -2.80 32.18
N PHE A 340 -2.34 -3.71 33.04
CA PHE A 340 -1.62 -3.36 34.28
C PHE A 340 -0.23 -2.77 34.00
N LYS A 341 0.54 -3.30 33.05
CA LYS A 341 1.83 -2.68 32.67
C LYS A 341 1.64 -1.24 32.18
N LYS A 342 0.60 -0.97 31.39
CA LYS A 342 0.34 0.37 30.84
C LYS A 342 -0.26 1.34 31.85
N ARG A 343 -1.22 0.92 32.70
CA ARG A 343 -1.73 1.75 33.81
C ARG A 343 -0.62 2.11 34.78
N ARG A 344 0.27 1.16 35.11
CA ARG A 344 1.41 1.42 36.00
C ARG A 344 2.40 2.39 35.37
N LEU A 345 2.70 2.26 34.07
CA LEU A 345 3.54 3.24 33.36
C LEU A 345 2.90 4.62 33.26
N LEU A 346 1.59 4.71 33.00
CA LEU A 346 0.86 5.98 32.99
C LEU A 346 0.78 6.61 34.39
N GLN A 347 0.60 5.81 35.44
CA GLN A 347 0.68 6.28 36.82
C GLN A 347 2.07 6.80 37.15
N ILE A 348 3.14 6.06 36.81
CA ILE A 348 4.52 6.53 37.00
C ILE A 348 4.77 7.82 36.21
N PHE A 349 4.20 7.97 35.00
CA PHE A 349 4.35 9.18 34.19
C PHE A 349 3.53 10.37 34.73
N GLN A 350 2.36 10.12 35.32
CA GLN A 350 1.52 11.13 35.95
C GLN A 350 2.05 11.54 37.33
N GLU A 351 2.55 10.59 38.13
CA GLU A 351 3.20 10.83 39.43
C GLU A 351 4.58 11.49 39.24
N GLY A 352 5.28 11.19 38.15
CA GLY A 352 6.58 11.78 37.81
C GLY A 352 6.54 13.26 37.40
N HIS A 353 5.37 13.83 37.12
CA HIS A 353 5.22 15.25 36.76
C HIS A 353 4.83 16.18 37.92
N PHE A 354 4.81 15.70 39.16
CA PHE A 354 4.52 16.52 40.35
C PHE A 354 5.71 16.72 41.30
N LEU A 355 6.94 16.53 40.84
CA LEU A 355 8.15 16.88 41.59
C LEU A 355 8.94 17.97 40.86
N SER A 356 8.37 19.18 40.85
CA SER A 356 9.16 20.42 40.82
C SER A 356 8.41 21.50 41.60
N VAL A 357 8.52 21.39 42.93
CA VAL A 357 8.57 22.56 43.82
C VAL A 357 10.03 22.98 43.87
#